data_AF-A0A4R1B925-F1
#
_entry.id   AF-A0A4R1B925-F1
#
_cell.length_a   1.000
_cell.length_b   1.000
_cell.length_c   1.000
_cell.angle_alpha   90.00
_cell.angle_beta   90.00
_cell.angle_gamma   90.00
#
_symmetry.space_group_name_H-M   'P 1'
#
loop_
_entity.id
_entity.type
_entity.pdbx_description
1 polymer ?
#
loop_
_entity_poly.entity_id
_entity_poly.type
_entity_poly.pdbx_seq_one_letter_code
_entity_poly.pdbx_strand_id
1 'polypeptide(L)' 'QQQQQPAGLQEKARALIQLTVSEVRKLVCRLVLFRRPPPREEVLRWSVWRRQHQAVARRCHYKRRGVLLA' A
#
# COMPACT_ATOMS: atom_id res chain seq x y z
N GLN A 1 -19.99 -20.48 11.64
CA GLN A 1 -19.01 -19.65 12.38
C GLN A 1 -18.73 -18.41 11.54
N GLN A 2 -19.26 -17.25 11.95
CA GLN A 2 -19.00 -15.98 11.26
C GLN A 2 -17.53 -15.59 11.51
N GLN A 3 -16.71 -15.69 10.46
CA GLN A 3 -15.34 -15.19 10.47
C GLN A 3 -15.39 -13.67 10.60
N GLN A 4 -15.26 -13.16 11.83
CA GLN A 4 -14.97 -11.77 12.07
C GLN A 4 -13.54 -11.50 11.56
N GLN A 5 -13.43 -11.08 10.30
CA GLN A 5 -12.18 -10.51 9.79
C GLN A 5 -11.87 -9.23 10.58
N PRO A 6 -10.60 -8.95 10.93
CA PRO A 6 -10.25 -7.85 11.81
C PRO A 6 -10.43 -6.53 11.06
N ALA A 7 -11.50 -5.79 11.40
CA ALA A 7 -11.81 -4.47 10.85
C ALA A 7 -10.58 -3.52 10.83
N GLY A 8 -9.68 -3.65 11.82
CA GLY A 8 -8.45 -2.86 11.90
C GLY A 8 -7.43 -3.09 10.78
N LEU A 9 -7.38 -4.26 10.14
CA LEU A 9 -6.50 -4.46 8.96
C LEU A 9 -7.05 -3.77 7.72
N GLN A 10 -8.38 -3.78 7.56
CA GLN A 10 -9.05 -3.10 6.46
C GLN A 10 -8.98 -1.58 6.63
N GLU A 11 -9.11 -1.07 7.85
CA GLU A 11 -8.95 0.34 8.17
C GLU A 11 -7.54 0.84 7.87
N LYS A 12 -6.51 0.09 8.28
CA LYS A 12 -5.12 0.36 7.89
C LYS A 12 -4.95 0.34 6.38
N ALA A 13 -5.59 -0.59 5.66
CA ALA A 13 -5.54 -0.64 4.21
C ALA A 13 -6.24 0.56 3.54
N ARG A 14 -7.31 1.11 4.14
CA ARG A 14 -7.99 2.34 3.67
C ARG A 14 -7.13 3.59 3.84
N ALA A 15 -6.25 3.63 4.83
CA ALA A 15 -5.27 4.72 4.99
C ALA A 15 -4.15 4.71 3.93
N LEU A 16 -3.92 3.56 3.28
CA LEU A 16 -2.95 3.43 2.20
C LEU A 16 -3.56 3.89 0.86
N ILE A 17 -2.73 4.43 -0.03
CA ILE A 17 -3.15 4.51 -1.45
C ILE A 17 -3.44 3.10 -1.95
N GLN A 18 -4.53 2.89 -2.68
CA GLN A 18 -4.88 1.60 -3.29
C GLN A 18 -3.73 1.03 -4.13
N LEU A 19 -3.62 -0.30 -4.19
CA LEU A 19 -2.63 -0.93 -5.07
C LEU A 19 -2.94 -0.55 -6.52
N THR A 20 -2.01 0.17 -7.14
CA THR A 20 -2.10 0.47 -8.57
C THR A 20 -1.52 -0.69 -9.37
N VAL A 21 -1.85 -0.75 -10.66
CA VAL A 21 -1.28 -1.74 -11.60
C VAL A 21 0.26 -1.75 -11.53
N SER A 22 0.89 -0.59 -11.40
CA SER A 22 2.34 -0.47 -11.27
C SER A 22 2.89 -1.06 -9.97
N GLU A 23 2.17 -0.94 -8.85
CA GLU A 23 2.58 -1.56 -7.59
C GLU A 23 2.36 -3.07 -7.60
N VAL A 24 1.24 -3.55 -8.16
CA VAL A 24 0.99 -4.99 -8.37
C VAL A 24 2.09 -5.62 -9.21
N ARG A 25 2.45 -5.00 -10.34
CA ARG A 25 3.55 -5.46 -11.20
C ARG A 25 4.87 -5.54 -10.45
N LYS A 26 5.22 -4.54 -9.63
CA LYS A 26 6.46 -4.58 -8.82
C LYS A 26 6.46 -5.71 -7.80
N LEU A 27 5.31 -5.96 -7.16
CA LEU A 27 5.16 -7.07 -6.21
C LEU A 27 5.30 -8.41 -6.91
N VAL A 28 4.63 -8.63 -8.04
CA VAL A 28 4.75 -9.84 -8.86
C VAL A 28 6.20 -10.04 -9.30
N CYS A 29 6.85 -8.99 -9.80
CA CYS A 29 8.26 -9.05 -10.16
C CYS A 29 9.11 -9.53 -8.96
N ARG A 30 9.07 -8.84 -7.82
CA ARG A 30 9.96 -9.14 -6.67
C ARG A 30 9.66 -10.47 -5.98
N LEU A 31 8.39 -10.88 -5.92
CA LEU A 31 7.97 -12.06 -5.18
C LEU A 31 7.98 -13.33 -6.02
N VAL A 32 7.69 -13.22 -7.32
CA VAL A 32 7.42 -14.39 -8.18
C VAL A 32 8.47 -14.54 -9.29
N LEU A 33 8.83 -13.44 -9.96
CA LEU A 33 9.66 -13.51 -11.17
C LEU A 33 11.16 -13.49 -10.89
N PHE A 34 11.59 -13.08 -9.69
CA PHE A 34 13.00 -13.08 -9.32
C PHE A 34 13.47 -14.49 -8.98
N ARG A 35 14.58 -14.93 -9.59
CA ARG A 35 15.17 -16.27 -9.35
C ARG A 35 15.58 -16.48 -7.88
N ARG A 36 15.88 -15.40 -7.16
CA ARG A 36 16.16 -15.38 -5.72
C ARG A 36 15.39 -14.21 -5.10
N PRO A 37 14.11 -14.40 -4.77
CA PRO A 37 13.31 -13.33 -4.20
C PRO A 37 13.80 -13.03 -2.77
N PRO A 38 13.83 -11.74 -2.36
CA PRO A 38 14.03 -11.39 -0.96
C PRO A 38 12.88 -11.93 -0.08
N PRO A 39 13.03 -11.94 1.25
CA PRO A 39 11.98 -12.39 2.15
C PRO A 39 10.65 -11.65 1.87
N ARG A 40 9.56 -12.41 1.75
CA ARG A 40 8.23 -11.86 1.42
C ARG A 40 7.81 -10.76 2.39
N GLU A 41 8.13 -10.92 3.68
CA GLU A 41 7.82 -9.95 4.73
C GLU A 41 8.54 -8.62 4.51
N GLU A 42 9.75 -8.65 3.98
CA GLU A 42 10.52 -7.44 3.66
C GLU A 42 9.90 -6.71 2.47
N VAL A 43 9.55 -7.43 1.40
CA VAL A 43 8.89 -6.86 0.22
C VAL A 43 7.55 -6.22 0.59
N LEU A 44 6.74 -6.93 1.39
CA LEU A 44 5.44 -6.44 1.82
C LEU A 44 5.57 -5.24 2.79
N ARG A 45 6.49 -5.28 3.76
CA ARG A 45 6.77 -4.12 4.64
C ARG A 45 7.19 -2.90 3.83
N TRP A 46 8.07 -3.08 2.85
CA TRP A 46 8.50 -1.99 1.97
C TRP A 46 7.35 -1.42 1.14
N SER A 47 6.47 -2.28 0.62
CA SER A 47 5.26 -1.85 -0.10
C SER A 47 4.33 -1.04 0.79
N VAL A 48 4.07 -1.50 2.02
CA VAL A 48 3.23 -0.79 3.00
C VAL A 48 3.82 0.57 3.35
N TRP A 49 5.11 0.62 3.70
CA TRP A 49 5.82 1.86 4.02
C TRP A 49 5.73 2.87 2.87
N ARG A 50 6.04 2.44 1.64
CA ARG A 50 5.94 3.31 0.46
C ARG A 50 4.53 3.85 0.26
N ARG A 51 3.51 3.00 0.37
CA ARG A 51 2.11 3.40 0.17
C ARG A 51 1.60 4.34 1.25
N GLN A 52 2.04 4.20 2.51
CA GLN A 52 1.82 5.18 3.58
C GLN A 52 2.36 6.56 3.17
N HIS A 53 3.65 6.61 2.83
CA HIS A 53 4.31 7.86 2.47
C HIS A 53 3.70 8.52 1.23
N GLN A 54 3.27 7.74 0.24
CA GLN A 54 2.54 8.28 -0.90
C GLN A 54 1.18 8.87 -0.49
N ALA A 55 0.45 8.23 0.44
CA ALA A 55 -0.83 8.75 0.94
C ALA A 55 -0.62 10.10 1.65
N VAL A 56 0.43 10.21 2.46
CA VAL A 56 0.83 11.47 3.10
C VAL A 56 1.19 12.53 2.06
N ALA A 57 2.04 12.20 1.07
CA ALA A 57 2.41 13.11 0.00
C ALA A 57 1.19 13.59 -0.79
N ARG A 58 0.25 12.68 -1.09
CA ARG A 58 -1.02 12.99 -1.76
C ARG A 58 -1.85 13.97 -0.94
N ARG A 59 -2.04 13.72 0.36
CA ARG A 59 -2.76 14.63 1.26
C ARG A 59 -2.10 16.01 1.31
N CYS A 60 -0.77 16.08 1.43
CA CYS A 60 -0.03 17.34 1.42
C CYS A 60 -0.12 18.09 0.09
N HIS A 61 -0.13 17.37 -1.04
CA HIS A 61 -0.31 17.95 -2.37
C HIS A 61 -1.69 18.58 -2.52
N TYR A 62 -2.75 17.83 -2.19
CA TYR A 62 -4.13 18.33 -2.28
C TYR A 62 -4.43 19.46 -1.30
N LYS A 63 -3.90 19.39 -0.06
CA LYS A 63 -3.97 20.49 0.91
C LYS A 63 -3.34 21.77 0.36
N ARG A 64 -2.17 21.67 -0.27
CA ARG A 64 -1.48 22.83 -0.88
C ARG A 64 -2.18 23.36 -2.13
N ARG A 65 -2.86 22.49 -2.87
CA ARG A 65 -3.59 22.86 -4.09
C ARG A 65 -4.98 23.47 -3.82
N GLY A 66 -5.38 23.60 -2.55
CA GLY A 66 -6.69 24.15 -2.14
C GLY A 66 -7.86 23.19 -2.39
N VAL A 67 -7.61 21.97 -2.85
CA VAL A 67 -8.62 20.93 -3.06
C VAL A 67 -8.67 20.11 -1.78
N LEU A 68 -9.62 20.40 -0.91
CA LEU A 68 -9.96 19.51 0.20
C LEU A 68 -10.52 18.21 -0.41
N LEU A 69 -9.72 17.14 -0.40
CA LEU A 69 -10.26 15.79 -0.47
C LEU A 69 -10.95 15.54 0.89
N ALA A 70 -12.19 16.01 1.00
CA ALA A 70 -13.12 15.64 2.05
C ALA A 70 -13.61 14.21 1.82
#